data_AF-A0A9J7MNM7-F1
#
_entry.id   AF-A0A9J7MNM7-F1
#
_cell.length_a   1.000
_cell.length_b   1.000
_cell.length_c   1.000
_cell.angle_alpha   90.00
_cell.angle_beta   90.00
_cell.angle_gamma   90.00
#
_symmetry.space_group_name_H-M   'P 1'
#
loop_
_entity.id
_entity.type
_entity.pdbx_description
1 polymer ?
#
loop_
_entity_poly.entity_id
_entity_poly.type
_entity_poly.pdbx_seq_one_letter_code
_entity_poly.pdbx_strand_id
1 'polypeptide(L)'
;MWKFLLFIAAVVAWSDSAQADNVYLTTLGGWDFFKVPAVGAMTNSNVIATCGRAGMAYPCWWSRYSCNYDWDQGCIKFDDGGHCDTLIALSVSLCGHEQAWYCQPLFDTFVYYPNLSWPYHDDSAGGLDYENVQSVDHGQNVLHGSHYFNKYALCAAKVGSHNGGTDVFTG
;
A
#
# COMPACT_ATOMS: atom_id res chain seq x y z
N MET A 1 16.68 -27.91 58.67
CA MET A 1 16.55 -26.48 58.30
C MET A 1 16.63 -26.37 56.79
N TRP A 2 15.64 -25.71 56.22
CA TRP A 2 15.09 -25.86 54.87
C TRP A 2 15.87 -25.05 53.82
N LYS A 3 16.31 -25.71 52.74
CA LYS A 3 16.88 -25.05 51.55
C LYS A 3 15.76 -24.46 50.69
N PHE A 4 15.67 -23.13 50.61
CA PHE A 4 14.79 -22.45 49.68
C PHE A 4 15.38 -22.54 48.26
N LEU A 5 14.71 -23.30 47.38
CA LEU A 5 14.94 -23.26 45.94
C LEU A 5 14.08 -22.13 45.35
N LEU A 6 14.71 -21.04 44.93
CA LEU A 6 14.08 -19.97 44.16
C LEU A 6 13.95 -20.42 42.70
N PHE A 7 12.74 -20.76 42.27
CA PHE A 7 12.42 -20.91 40.85
C PHE A 7 12.12 -19.52 40.27
N ILE A 8 13.06 -18.95 39.51
CA ILE A 8 12.81 -17.76 38.71
C ILE A 8 12.10 -18.22 37.44
N ALA A 9 10.78 -18.07 37.41
CA ALA A 9 10.01 -18.17 36.18
C ALA A 9 10.26 -16.90 35.35
N ALA A 10 11.15 -16.99 34.37
CA ALA A 10 11.31 -15.95 33.37
C ALA A 10 10.06 -15.97 32.47
N VAL A 11 9.12 -15.06 32.74
CA VAL A 11 8.00 -14.80 31.83
C VAL A 11 8.58 -14.07 30.63
N VAL A 12 8.93 -14.83 29.59
CA VAL A 12 9.22 -14.24 28.28
C VAL A 12 7.88 -13.79 27.72
N ALA A 13 7.50 -12.55 28.00
CA ALA A 13 6.40 -11.89 27.31
C ALA A 13 6.92 -11.61 25.90
N TRP A 14 6.52 -12.44 24.95
CA TRP A 14 6.72 -12.15 23.54
C TRP A 14 5.76 -10.99 23.29
N SER A 15 6.30 -9.83 22.96
CA SER A 15 5.48 -8.78 22.39
C SER A 15 4.97 -9.34 21.07
N ASP A 16 3.79 -9.96 21.08
CA ASP A 16 2.95 -10.00 19.91
C ASP A 16 2.63 -8.54 19.62
N SER A 17 3.54 -7.90 18.89
CA SER A 17 3.22 -6.74 18.09
C SER A 17 2.00 -7.17 17.31
N ALA A 18 0.82 -6.70 17.69
CA ALA A 18 -0.36 -6.76 16.86
C ALA A 18 -0.03 -5.92 15.62
N GLN A 19 0.78 -6.48 14.73
CA GLN A 19 0.95 -6.03 13.37
C GLN A 19 -0.43 -6.26 12.79
N ALA A 20 -1.18 -5.18 12.58
CA ALA A 20 -2.43 -5.30 11.86
C ALA A 20 -2.12 -6.05 10.55
N ASP A 21 -2.83 -7.15 10.33
CA ASP A 21 -2.51 -8.07 9.24
C ASP A 21 -2.66 -7.36 7.88
N ASN A 22 -1.73 -7.63 6.97
CA ASN A 22 -1.82 -7.16 5.60
C ASN A 22 -3.04 -7.80 4.92
N VAL A 23 -3.85 -7.01 4.21
CA VAL A 23 -5.05 -7.51 3.52
C VAL A 23 -4.71 -7.76 2.06
N TYR A 24 -4.73 -9.02 1.61
CA TYR A 24 -4.61 -9.35 0.19
C TYR A 24 -5.81 -8.80 -0.60
N LEU A 25 -5.53 -8.20 -1.75
CA LEU A 25 -6.53 -7.66 -2.67
C LEU A 25 -6.73 -8.60 -3.86
N THR A 26 -5.72 -8.70 -4.73
CA THR A 26 -5.79 -9.42 -6.01
C THR A 26 -4.39 -9.70 -6.56
N THR A 27 -4.32 -10.53 -7.59
CA THR A 27 -3.12 -10.76 -8.39
C THR A 27 -3.30 -10.15 -9.76
N LEU A 28 -2.41 -9.24 -10.16
CA LEU A 28 -2.49 -8.52 -11.43
C LEU A 28 -1.08 -8.26 -11.97
N GLY A 29 -0.86 -8.49 -13.28
CA GLY A 29 0.43 -8.21 -13.93
C GLY A 29 1.65 -8.89 -13.30
N GLY A 30 1.48 -10.06 -12.70
CA GLY A 30 2.56 -10.81 -12.04
C GLY A 30 2.92 -10.32 -10.62
N TRP A 31 2.03 -9.56 -9.99
CA TRP A 31 2.16 -9.07 -8.62
C TRP A 31 0.92 -9.41 -7.79
N ASP A 32 1.14 -9.79 -6.54
CA ASP A 32 0.13 -9.89 -5.50
C ASP A 32 0.03 -8.54 -4.79
N PHE A 33 -1.16 -7.95 -4.76
CA PHE A 33 -1.41 -6.64 -4.15
C PHE A 33 -2.01 -6.77 -2.76
N PHE A 34 -1.55 -5.91 -1.85
CA PHE A 34 -1.94 -5.90 -0.46
C PHE A 34 -2.22 -4.48 0.02
N LYS A 35 -3.16 -4.36 0.95
CA LYS A 35 -3.26 -3.20 1.84
C LYS A 35 -2.42 -3.45 3.07
N VAL A 36 -1.40 -2.63 3.28
CA VAL A 36 -0.51 -2.70 4.45
C VAL A 36 -0.83 -1.51 5.37
N PRO A 37 -1.18 -1.74 6.65
CA PRO A 37 -1.46 -0.66 7.59
C PRO A 37 -0.26 0.28 7.75
N ALA A 38 -0.49 1.56 7.48
CA ALA A 38 0.50 2.60 7.72
C ALA A 38 0.20 3.30 9.07
N VAL A 39 1.25 3.81 9.72
CA VAL A 39 1.11 4.64 10.92
C VAL A 39 1.57 6.05 10.58
N GLY A 40 0.78 7.06 10.92
CA GLY A 40 1.03 8.47 10.58
C GLY A 40 0.38 8.90 9.26
N ALA A 41 0.85 10.03 8.72
CA ALA A 41 0.31 10.65 7.51
C ALA A 41 0.56 9.78 6.27
N MET A 42 -0.37 9.78 5.31
CA MET A 42 -0.25 9.04 4.05
C MET A 42 0.58 9.81 3.02
N THR A 43 1.86 9.99 3.32
CA THR A 43 2.83 10.63 2.42
C THR A 43 3.49 9.60 1.49
N ASN A 44 4.14 10.03 0.40
CA ASN A 44 4.89 9.10 -0.45
C ASN A 44 6.00 8.42 0.35
N SER A 45 6.72 9.18 1.18
CA SER A 45 7.77 8.62 2.03
C SER A 45 7.22 7.55 3.00
N ASN A 46 6.02 7.76 3.56
CA ASN A 46 5.43 6.78 4.45
C ASN A 46 4.91 5.53 3.70
N VAL A 47 4.37 5.70 2.49
CA VAL A 47 4.00 4.55 1.62
C VAL A 47 5.24 3.71 1.32
N ILE A 48 6.34 4.33 0.88
CA ILE A 48 7.62 3.66 0.60
C ILE A 48 8.11 2.91 1.84
N ALA A 49 8.18 3.61 2.99
CA ALA A 49 8.68 3.01 4.22
C ALA A 49 7.78 1.88 4.72
N THR A 50 6.46 2.00 4.56
CA THR A 50 5.49 0.98 4.99
C THR A 50 5.62 -0.29 4.16
N CYS A 51 5.66 -0.19 2.83
CA CYS A 51 5.88 -1.35 1.98
C CYS A 51 7.26 -1.97 2.20
N GLY A 52 8.31 -1.15 2.33
CA GLY A 52 9.67 -1.62 2.60
C GLY A 52 9.79 -2.41 3.91
N ARG A 53 9.14 -1.94 5.00
CA ARG A 53 9.08 -2.69 6.28
C ARG A 53 8.35 -4.02 6.15
N ALA A 54 7.36 -4.10 5.26
CA ALA A 54 6.64 -5.33 4.97
C ALA A 54 7.39 -6.27 4.01
N GLY A 55 8.59 -5.90 3.54
CA GLY A 55 9.35 -6.67 2.54
C GLY A 55 8.68 -6.67 1.17
N MET A 56 7.86 -5.66 0.87
CA MET A 56 7.09 -5.52 -0.36
C MET A 56 7.54 -4.28 -1.14
N ALA A 57 7.29 -4.30 -2.44
CA ALA A 57 7.44 -3.13 -3.29
C ALA A 57 6.20 -2.22 -3.19
N TYR A 58 6.33 -0.99 -3.70
CA TYR A 58 5.23 -0.02 -3.79
C TYR A 58 4.92 0.29 -5.26
N PRO A 59 3.65 0.23 -5.69
CA PRO A 59 3.26 0.57 -7.05
C PRO A 59 3.20 2.08 -7.28
N CYS A 60 3.48 2.49 -8.51
CA CYS A 60 3.29 3.87 -8.94
C CYS A 60 1.80 4.19 -9.06
N TRP A 61 1.38 5.44 -8.90
CA TRP A 61 0.03 5.88 -9.28
C TRP A 61 -0.26 5.53 -10.74
N TRP A 62 0.71 5.80 -11.63
CA TRP A 62 0.65 5.41 -13.03
C TRP A 62 1.34 4.05 -13.28
N SER A 63 0.55 2.98 -13.44
CA SER A 63 1.00 1.57 -13.43
C SER A 63 1.74 1.09 -14.69
N ARG A 64 1.45 1.69 -15.86
CA ARG A 64 1.84 1.14 -17.16
C ARG A 64 2.98 1.90 -17.84
N TYR A 65 3.82 1.15 -18.56
CA TYR A 65 4.97 1.67 -19.33
C TYR A 65 4.62 2.64 -20.47
N SER A 66 3.41 2.55 -21.03
CA SER A 66 3.00 3.33 -22.22
C SER A 66 2.13 4.54 -21.89
N CYS A 67 1.66 4.64 -20.65
CA CYS A 67 1.19 5.93 -20.15
C CYS A 67 2.43 6.82 -20.13
N ASN A 68 2.32 8.13 -20.40
CA ASN A 68 3.48 9.01 -20.61
C ASN A 68 3.63 10.12 -19.54
N TYR A 69 2.95 10.00 -18.41
CA TYR A 69 2.94 11.01 -17.35
C TYR A 69 3.81 10.63 -16.13
N ASP A 70 4.60 11.60 -15.66
CA ASP A 70 4.94 11.79 -14.26
C ASP A 70 5.58 10.58 -13.53
N TRP A 71 6.84 10.33 -13.88
CA TRP A 71 7.59 9.11 -13.54
C TRP A 71 8.60 9.29 -12.41
N ASP A 72 8.61 8.33 -11.48
CA ASP A 72 9.78 8.00 -10.65
C ASP A 72 10.18 6.54 -10.92
N GLN A 73 11.49 6.23 -10.90
CA GLN A 73 12.04 4.89 -11.14
C GLN A 73 11.92 3.95 -9.92
N GLY A 74 11.58 4.47 -8.74
CA GLY A 74 11.57 3.68 -7.51
C GLY A 74 10.36 2.74 -7.33
N CYS A 75 9.24 3.00 -8.00
CA CYS A 75 7.99 2.24 -7.85
C CYS A 75 7.84 1.15 -8.93
N ILE A 76 7.10 0.09 -8.61
CA ILE A 76 6.89 -1.02 -9.55
C ILE A 76 5.85 -0.68 -10.62
N LYS A 77 6.05 -1.33 -11.78
CA LYS A 77 5.12 -1.34 -12.90
C LYS A 77 4.53 -2.72 -13.10
N PHE A 78 3.32 -2.76 -13.63
CA PHE A 78 2.61 -3.99 -13.93
C PHE A 78 1.73 -3.80 -15.17
N ASP A 79 1.46 -4.90 -15.86
CA ASP A 79 0.57 -4.90 -17.03
C ASP A 79 -0.80 -5.43 -16.60
N ASP A 80 -1.82 -4.59 -16.75
CA ASP A 80 -3.22 -4.88 -16.42
C ASP A 80 -4.09 -5.07 -17.68
N GLY A 81 -3.49 -5.01 -18.88
CA GLY A 81 -4.21 -5.12 -20.14
C GLY A 81 -4.78 -3.81 -20.69
N GLY A 82 -4.54 -2.64 -20.08
CA GLY A 82 -4.84 -1.37 -20.74
C GLY A 82 -5.02 -0.11 -19.88
N HIS A 83 -5.02 -0.19 -18.55
CA HIS A 83 -5.26 0.95 -17.67
C HIS A 83 -3.96 1.66 -17.29
N CYS A 84 -4.08 2.96 -17.00
CA CYS A 84 -2.93 3.78 -16.59
C CYS A 84 -2.87 3.99 -15.08
N ASP A 85 -4.02 4.09 -14.42
CA ASP A 85 -4.13 4.37 -13.00
C ASP A 85 -4.20 3.05 -12.23
N THR A 86 -3.31 2.89 -11.25
CA THR A 86 -3.23 1.69 -10.42
C THR A 86 -4.54 1.35 -9.72
N LEU A 87 -5.26 2.34 -9.18
CA LEU A 87 -6.52 2.08 -8.48
C LEU A 87 -7.65 1.74 -9.45
N ILE A 88 -7.65 2.31 -10.66
CA ILE A 88 -8.60 1.92 -11.72
C ILE A 88 -8.34 0.47 -12.16
N ALA A 89 -7.07 0.12 -12.41
CA ALA A 89 -6.67 -1.23 -12.79
C ALA A 89 -7.10 -2.27 -11.75
N LEU A 90 -6.86 -1.98 -10.48
CA LEU A 90 -7.28 -2.84 -9.37
C LEU A 90 -8.81 -2.88 -9.24
N SER A 91 -9.52 -1.78 -9.47
CA SER A 91 -10.97 -1.74 -9.45
C SER A 91 -11.59 -2.67 -10.50
N VAL A 92 -11.03 -2.69 -11.71
CA VAL A 92 -11.49 -3.62 -12.76
C VAL A 92 -11.26 -5.06 -12.33
N SER A 93 -10.10 -5.37 -11.76
CA SER A 93 -9.78 -6.72 -11.28
C SER A 93 -10.66 -7.16 -10.10
N LEU A 94 -10.92 -6.28 -9.14
CA LEU A 94 -11.61 -6.58 -7.88
C LEU A 94 -13.13 -6.50 -8.00
N CYS A 95 -13.62 -5.50 -8.73
CA CYS A 95 -15.02 -5.08 -8.74
C CYS A 95 -15.66 -5.12 -10.13
N GLY A 96 -14.89 -5.41 -11.18
CA GLY A 96 -15.40 -5.55 -12.55
C GLY A 96 -15.74 -4.23 -13.24
N HIS A 97 -15.29 -3.09 -12.70
CA HIS A 97 -15.57 -1.75 -13.24
C HIS A 97 -14.43 -0.76 -12.97
N GLU A 98 -14.37 0.33 -13.73
CA GLU A 98 -13.28 1.32 -13.67
C GLU A 98 -13.45 2.35 -12.54
N GLN A 99 -14.64 2.42 -11.93
CA GLN A 99 -14.92 3.40 -10.88
C GLN A 99 -14.32 2.98 -9.54
N ALA A 100 -13.02 3.22 -9.33
CA ALA A 100 -12.31 2.82 -8.12
C ALA A 100 -12.97 3.34 -6.82
N TRP A 101 -13.61 4.52 -6.87
CA TRP A 101 -14.37 5.10 -5.75
C TRP A 101 -15.66 4.34 -5.38
N TYR A 102 -16.12 3.39 -6.21
CA TYR A 102 -17.21 2.45 -5.85
C TYR A 102 -16.68 1.07 -5.46
N CYS A 103 -15.38 0.81 -5.63
CA CYS A 103 -14.79 -0.47 -5.31
C CYS A 103 -14.41 -0.53 -3.82
N GLN A 104 -15.34 -0.98 -2.97
CA GLN A 104 -15.16 -1.02 -1.52
C GLN A 104 -13.85 -1.65 -1.03
N PRO A 105 -13.30 -2.72 -1.65
CA PRO A 105 -11.99 -3.26 -1.28
C PRO A 105 -10.83 -2.24 -1.33
N LEU A 106 -10.94 -1.20 -2.16
CA LEU A 106 -9.91 -0.17 -2.34
C LEU A 106 -10.05 1.02 -1.40
N PHE A 107 -11.08 1.09 -0.57
CA PHE A 107 -11.23 2.21 0.37
C PHE A 107 -10.07 2.28 1.36
N ASP A 108 -9.78 3.51 1.80
CA ASP A 108 -8.69 3.81 2.74
C ASP A 108 -7.30 3.42 2.23
N THR A 109 -7.11 3.39 0.91
CA THR A 109 -5.88 2.93 0.27
C THR A 109 -5.18 4.07 -0.46
N PHE A 110 -3.89 4.23 -0.18
CA PHE A 110 -3.04 5.27 -0.77
C PHE A 110 -1.85 4.66 -1.51
N VAL A 111 -1.50 5.30 -2.63
CA VAL A 111 -0.54 4.86 -3.63
C VAL A 111 0.49 5.96 -3.83
N TYR A 112 1.74 5.56 -4.06
CA TYR A 112 2.83 6.49 -4.32
C TYR A 112 2.53 7.35 -5.57
N TYR A 113 2.45 8.66 -5.40
CA TYR A 113 2.15 9.64 -6.44
C TYR A 113 3.13 10.84 -6.35
N PRO A 114 4.25 10.83 -7.08
CA PRO A 114 5.31 11.84 -6.94
C PRO A 114 4.88 13.25 -7.36
N ASN A 115 4.00 13.36 -8.35
CA ASN A 115 3.60 14.63 -8.94
C ASN A 115 2.24 15.16 -8.44
N LEU A 116 1.66 14.52 -7.42
CA LEU A 116 0.47 15.03 -6.74
C LEU A 116 0.74 16.36 -6.02
N SER A 117 2.01 16.57 -5.64
CA SER A 117 2.46 17.73 -4.89
C SER A 117 2.37 19.05 -5.66
N TRP A 118 1.98 19.11 -6.93
CA TRP A 118 1.78 20.40 -7.59
C TRP A 118 0.35 20.90 -7.40
N PRO A 119 0.09 22.10 -6.83
CA PRO A 119 1.04 23.18 -6.49
C PRO A 119 1.48 23.23 -5.00
N TYR A 120 1.07 22.28 -4.17
CA TYR A 120 1.26 22.32 -2.71
C TYR A 120 2.71 22.09 -2.22
N HIS A 121 3.57 21.56 -3.08
CA HIS A 121 4.98 21.21 -2.89
C HIS A 121 5.27 20.37 -1.63
N ASP A 122 4.33 19.55 -1.18
CA ASP A 122 4.44 18.68 -0.02
C ASP A 122 4.56 17.19 -0.39
N ASP A 123 5.08 16.40 0.54
CA ASP A 123 5.14 14.94 0.40
C ASP A 123 3.74 14.35 0.63
N SER A 124 3.09 13.90 -0.45
CA SER A 124 1.74 13.33 -0.40
C SER A 124 1.56 12.16 -1.35
N ALA A 125 1.01 11.06 -0.85
CA ALA A 125 0.50 9.98 -1.67
C ALA A 125 -0.90 10.32 -2.21
N GLY A 126 -1.31 9.65 -3.29
CA GLY A 126 -2.67 9.76 -3.82
C GLY A 126 -3.52 8.59 -3.37
N GLY A 127 -4.80 8.79 -3.06
CA GLY A 127 -5.61 7.65 -2.60
C GLY A 127 -7.11 7.85 -2.62
N LEU A 128 -7.77 6.87 -2.02
CA LEU A 128 -9.20 6.83 -1.75
C LEU A 128 -9.42 6.68 -0.24
N ASP A 129 -10.49 7.27 0.26
CA ASP A 129 -10.90 7.23 1.66
C ASP A 129 -12.40 6.96 1.70
N TYR A 130 -12.83 6.05 2.58
CA TYR A 130 -14.23 5.64 2.68
C TYR A 130 -15.16 6.83 2.94
N GLU A 131 -14.78 7.74 3.83
CA GLU A 131 -15.61 8.85 4.27
C GLU A 131 -15.68 9.97 3.21
N ASN A 132 -14.65 10.07 2.37
CA ASN A 132 -14.48 11.13 1.38
C ASN A 132 -14.56 10.62 -0.07
N VAL A 133 -15.07 9.40 -0.29
CA VAL A 133 -15.19 8.84 -1.65
C VAL A 133 -16.07 9.70 -2.57
N GLN A 134 -16.99 10.49 -2.00
CA GLN A 134 -17.82 11.43 -2.74
C GLN A 134 -17.10 12.75 -3.11
N SER A 135 -15.99 13.10 -2.45
CA SER A 135 -15.17 14.27 -2.83
C SER A 135 -14.18 13.96 -3.95
N VAL A 136 -13.94 12.66 -4.21
CA VAL A 136 -13.22 12.14 -5.38
C VAL A 136 -14.16 12.27 -6.59
N ASP A 137 -14.40 13.50 -7.03
CA ASP A 137 -15.37 13.82 -8.07
C ASP A 137 -15.00 13.08 -9.38
N HIS A 138 -15.77 12.04 -9.70
CA HIS A 138 -16.06 11.45 -11.01
C HIS A 138 -14.92 11.50 -12.07
N GLY A 139 -13.67 11.23 -11.66
CA GLY A 139 -12.50 11.12 -12.54
C GLY A 139 -11.45 12.23 -12.46
N GLN A 140 -11.46 13.11 -11.44
CA GLN A 140 -10.48 14.21 -11.36
C GLN A 140 -9.83 14.43 -9.98
N ASN A 141 -10.46 14.06 -8.85
CA ASN A 141 -9.95 14.43 -7.52
C ASN A 141 -9.32 13.27 -6.78
N VAL A 142 -8.05 12.98 -7.04
CA VAL A 142 -7.23 12.14 -6.15
C VAL A 142 -7.13 12.78 -4.76
N LEU A 143 -7.30 11.99 -3.69
CA LEU A 143 -7.17 12.52 -2.34
C LEU A 143 -5.71 12.84 -2.01
N HIS A 144 -5.51 13.99 -1.36
CA HIS A 144 -4.21 14.45 -0.90
C HIS A 144 -3.83 13.74 0.40
N GLY A 145 -3.07 12.65 0.29
CA GLY A 145 -2.71 11.76 1.39
C GLY A 145 -2.04 12.41 2.60
N SER A 146 -1.37 13.56 2.44
CA SER A 146 -0.81 14.32 3.58
C SER A 146 -1.87 14.76 4.60
N HIS A 147 -3.17 14.77 4.25
CA HIS A 147 -4.29 15.09 5.14
C HIS A 147 -4.92 13.86 5.83
N TYR A 148 -4.48 12.65 5.49
CA TYR A 148 -5.06 11.40 5.97
C TYR A 148 -4.03 10.63 6.80
N PHE A 149 -4.50 9.96 7.86
CA PHE A 149 -3.63 9.32 8.85
C PHE A 149 -4.10 7.90 9.16
N ASN A 150 -3.14 7.00 9.41
CA ASN A 150 -3.38 5.64 9.86
C ASN A 150 -4.32 4.84 8.94
N LYS A 151 -4.12 5.00 7.63
CA LYS A 151 -4.84 4.29 6.57
C LYS A 151 -3.94 3.17 6.02
N TYR A 152 -4.18 2.71 4.80
CA TYR A 152 -3.41 1.63 4.20
C TYR A 152 -2.53 2.13 3.05
N ALA A 153 -1.27 1.72 3.06
CA ALA A 153 -0.40 1.80 1.89
C ALA A 153 -0.74 0.63 0.95
N LEU A 154 -0.88 0.91 -0.35
CA LEU A 154 -0.91 -0.13 -1.36
C LEU A 154 0.50 -0.66 -1.57
N CYS A 155 0.70 -1.94 -1.30
CA CYS A 155 1.97 -2.62 -1.50
C CYS A 155 1.77 -3.82 -2.40
N ALA A 156 2.87 -4.30 -2.97
CA ALA A 156 2.85 -5.41 -3.90
C ALA A 156 4.08 -6.28 -3.74
N ALA A 157 3.92 -7.58 -3.91
CA ALA A 157 5.04 -8.50 -3.98
C ALA A 157 4.90 -9.47 -5.14
N LYS A 158 6.03 -10.01 -5.58
CA LYS A 158 6.05 -10.90 -6.73
C LYS A 158 5.27 -12.16 -6.42
N VAL A 159 4.45 -12.58 -7.38
CA VAL A 159 3.72 -13.84 -7.29
C VAL A 159 4.71 -14.97 -7.00
N GLY A 160 4.46 -15.71 -5.93
CA GLY A 160 5.30 -16.82 -5.48
C GLY A 160 6.40 -16.48 -4.47
N SER A 161 6.67 -15.20 -4.19
CA SER A 161 7.68 -14.79 -3.19
C SER A 161 7.18 -14.83 -1.73
N HIS A 162 5.88 -15.05 -1.49
CA HIS A 162 5.30 -15.11 -0.14
C HIS A 162 5.41 -16.47 0.57
N ASN A 163 5.87 -17.51 -0.13
CA ASN A 163 6.07 -18.84 0.43
C ASN A 163 7.48 -19.00 1.01
N GLY A 164 7.80 -18.25 2.07
CA GLY A 164 8.90 -18.59 2.99
C GLY A 164 10.32 -18.67 2.41
N GLY A 165 10.62 -17.98 1.31
CA GLY A 165 11.96 -17.85 0.75
C GLY A 165 12.48 -16.44 0.96
N THR A 166 13.59 -16.31 1.67
CA THR A 166 14.31 -15.05 1.89
C THR A 166 14.87 -14.48 0.59
N ASP A 167 14.04 -13.83 -0.21
CA ASP A 167 14.51 -12.98 -1.29
C ASP A 167 14.44 -11.53 -0.80
N VAL A 168 15.54 -11.12 -0.17
CA VAL A 168 15.81 -9.72 0.16
C VAL A 168 15.85 -8.96 -1.15
N PHE A 169 14.90 -8.04 -1.34
CA PHE A 169 14.96 -7.03 -2.39
C PHE A 169 16.19 -6.16 -2.16
N THR A 170 17.32 -6.51 -2.79
CA THR A 170 18.44 -5.59 -2.99
C THR A 170 18.18 -4.81 -4.28
N GLY A 171 17.58 -3.63 -4.13
CA GLY A 171 17.67 -2.54 -5.09
C GLY A 171 18.79 -1.60 -4.70
#